data_AF-A0A5E4KSB8-F1
#
_entry.id   AF-A0A5E4KSB8-F1
#
_cell.length_a   1.000
_cell.length_b   1.000
_cell.length_c   1.000
_cell.angle_alpha   90.00
_cell.angle_beta   90.00
_cell.angle_gamma   90.00
#
_symmetry.space_group_name_H-M   'P 1'
#
loop_
_entity.id
_entity.type
_entity.pdbx_description
1 polymer ?
#
loop_
_entity_poly.entity_id
_entity_poly.type
_entity_poly.pdbx_seq_one_letter_code
_entity_poly.pdbx_strand_id
1 'polypeptide(L)'
;MDVASVAILLVSVDFLTSEFIRSKEVPRLLERQEREGLHIFPIIIKHCPWRQVKWLTQMNLRPKDGIPISHGNKYQIDAEMVKIAEEIATIISQKSKQSTVKIPKVGVKGISIIHSQANIVKTTLPRVYDERKLPQIGSPDLPFYIWDVQNFDGFFYDIDDDLGKESLKLLQPSLGAKERTIGIDKLSYTTEAQAKKLKVVSEQYNNSCADAAAAGLERTGAGQAFNGGNYYIIGWQGEPYIALNGKVDKLAKLIIEQGTAASEKKTLQVGETWDVGCGWAITASRIDAKATPRQVLLTLSKDGIKKDAKVVSSGTSGAKPIYTYTEKSIAGETDVPLFVTYVDSVFAGATSDMVQLRYTWAVSTSVTQIKSSDTYGIFKDAIINQTAHSLSLKNSDTEIALSPNTIVNLMGKLKFIVADKLDVLRFYPVIYQVPY
;
A
#
# COMPACT_ATOMS: atom_id res chain seq x y z
N MET A 1 7.80 12.75 11.97
CA MET A 1 7.51 14.14 12.39
C MET A 1 8.77 14.97 12.67
N ASP A 2 9.81 14.46 13.35
CA ASP A 2 10.87 15.25 14.03
C ASP A 2 11.81 16.15 13.22
N VAL A 3 11.72 16.16 11.89
CA VAL A 3 12.52 17.06 11.02
C VAL A 3 11.67 17.84 10.02
N ALA A 4 10.34 17.74 10.14
CA ALA A 4 9.43 18.48 9.28
C ALA A 4 9.59 19.99 9.51
N SER A 5 9.62 20.76 8.43
CA SER A 5 9.57 22.24 8.47
C SER A 5 8.14 22.79 8.44
N VAL A 6 7.20 21.98 7.96
CA VAL A 6 5.76 22.24 7.86
C VAL A 6 5.00 20.97 8.30
N ALA A 7 3.95 21.10 9.10
CA ALA A 7 3.05 20.02 9.48
C ALA A 7 1.62 20.33 9.01
N ILE A 8 1.05 19.47 8.15
CA ILE A 8 -0.29 19.66 7.59
C ILE A 8 -1.29 18.85 8.41
N LEU A 9 -2.34 19.50 8.91
CA LEU A 9 -3.39 18.84 9.71
C LEU A 9 -4.67 18.75 8.90
N LEU A 10 -5.11 17.54 8.57
CA LEU A 10 -6.39 17.33 7.89
C LEU A 10 -7.50 17.22 8.93
N VAL A 11 -8.16 18.34 9.20
CA VAL A 11 -9.13 18.47 10.29
C VAL A 11 -10.50 17.99 9.83
N SER A 12 -10.99 16.95 10.51
CA SER A 12 -12.34 16.38 10.42
C SER A 12 -12.86 16.07 11.84
N VAL A 13 -14.07 15.51 11.95
CA VAL A 13 -14.56 14.97 13.23
C VAL A 13 -13.60 13.88 13.73
N ASP A 14 -13.19 12.95 12.87
CA ASP A 14 -12.28 11.85 13.23
C ASP A 14 -10.92 12.36 13.75
N PHE A 15 -10.39 13.42 13.13
CA PHE A 15 -9.18 14.08 13.61
C PHE A 15 -9.37 14.67 15.01
N LEU A 16 -10.50 15.33 15.25
CA LEU A 16 -10.80 16.01 16.52
C LEU A 16 -11.17 15.06 17.65
N THR A 17 -11.61 13.83 17.35
CA THR A 17 -12.02 12.83 18.35
C THR A 17 -10.96 11.76 18.61
N SER A 18 -10.00 11.57 17.71
CA SER A 18 -8.93 10.58 17.87
C SER A 18 -8.11 10.81 19.15
N GLU A 19 -8.08 9.80 20.02
CA GLU A 19 -7.33 9.85 21.28
C GLU A 19 -5.82 9.98 21.03
N PHE A 20 -5.30 9.28 20.02
CA PHE A 20 -3.90 9.35 19.64
C PHE A 20 -3.51 10.76 19.16
N ILE A 21 -4.32 11.36 18.28
CA ILE A 21 -4.06 12.71 17.75
C ILE A 21 -4.09 13.73 18.88
N ARG A 22 -5.10 13.66 19.75
CA ARG A 22 -5.28 14.63 20.85
C ARG A 22 -4.23 14.51 21.95
N SER A 23 -3.84 13.29 22.30
CA SER A 23 -2.95 13.04 23.46
C SER A 23 -1.48 12.92 23.10
N LYS A 24 -1.15 12.61 21.84
CA LYS A 24 0.24 12.39 21.38
C LYS A 24 0.65 13.36 20.29
N GLU A 25 -0.06 13.41 19.17
CA GLU A 25 0.41 14.15 18.00
C GLU A 25 0.29 15.67 18.14
N VAL A 26 -0.90 16.18 18.46
CA VAL A 26 -1.15 17.62 18.58
C VAL A 26 -0.26 18.27 19.64
N PRO A 27 -0.14 17.72 20.87
CA PRO A 27 0.77 18.29 21.87
C PRO A 27 2.22 18.38 21.37
N ARG A 28 2.73 17.31 20.72
CA ARG A 28 4.09 17.27 20.18
C ARG A 28 4.31 18.28 19.06
N LEU A 29 3.32 18.47 18.18
CA LEU A 29 3.39 19.43 17.09
C LEU A 29 3.41 20.87 17.62
N LEU A 30 2.56 21.18 18.59
CA LEU A 30 2.51 22.49 19.24
C LEU A 30 3.84 22.80 19.95
N GLU A 31 4.41 21.82 20.67
CA GLU A 31 5.72 21.98 21.31
C GLU A 31 6.82 22.30 20.28
N ARG A 32 6.81 21.63 19.12
CA ARG A 32 7.78 21.89 18.04
C ARG A 32 7.53 23.20 17.31
N GLN A 33 6.29 23.66 17.21
CA GLN A 33 6.00 24.99 16.69
C GLN A 33 6.64 26.06 17.57
N GLU A 34 6.52 25.91 18.90
CA GLU A 34 7.10 26.84 19.87
C GLU A 34 8.64 26.76 19.93
N ARG A 35 9.21 25.55 19.97
CA ARG A 35 10.66 25.35 20.17
C ARG A 35 11.49 25.40 18.90
N GLU A 36 10.95 24.92 17.77
CA GLU A 36 11.70 24.73 16.52
C GLU A 36 11.19 25.61 15.38
N GLY A 37 10.11 26.39 15.60
CA GLY A 37 9.49 27.18 14.55
C GLY A 37 8.82 26.33 13.46
N LEU A 38 8.37 25.11 13.81
CA LEU A 38 7.58 24.25 12.92
C LEU A 38 6.35 25.04 12.43
N HIS A 39 6.13 25.08 11.12
CA HIS A 39 4.95 25.74 10.57
C HIS A 39 3.77 24.76 10.56
N ILE A 40 2.78 24.95 11.43
CA ILE A 40 1.57 24.12 11.44
C ILE A 40 0.55 24.73 10.46
N PHE A 41 0.03 23.90 9.56
CA PHE A 41 -0.86 24.28 8.47
C PHE A 41 -2.16 23.45 8.53
N PRO A 42 -3.19 23.90 9.27
CA PRO A 42 -4.44 23.17 9.39
C PRO A 42 -5.36 23.38 8.18
N ILE A 43 -5.92 22.28 7.67
CA ILE A 43 -6.84 22.23 6.54
C ILE A 43 -8.14 21.56 6.99
N ILE A 44 -9.26 22.27 6.93
CA ILE A 44 -10.58 21.74 7.23
C ILE A 44 -11.06 20.91 6.02
N ILE A 45 -10.98 19.59 6.12
CA ILE A 45 -11.35 18.70 5.02
C ILE A 45 -12.82 18.26 5.06
N LYS A 46 -13.46 18.27 6.24
CA LYS A 46 -14.87 17.92 6.46
C LYS A 46 -15.52 18.85 7.48
N HIS A 47 -16.84 18.98 7.44
CA HIS A 47 -17.59 19.73 8.47
C HIS A 47 -17.30 19.15 9.86
N CYS A 48 -16.81 20.00 10.77
CA CYS A 48 -16.46 19.64 12.14
C CYS A 48 -16.51 20.87 13.08
N PRO A 49 -16.64 20.68 14.40
CA PRO A 49 -16.75 21.78 15.37
C PRO A 49 -15.38 22.43 15.69
N TRP A 50 -14.56 22.69 14.67
CA TRP A 50 -13.20 23.23 14.84
C TRP A 50 -13.17 24.57 15.59
N ARG A 51 -14.24 25.37 15.49
CA ARG A 51 -14.38 26.66 16.20
C ARG A 51 -14.43 26.52 17.73
N GLN A 52 -14.68 25.32 18.26
CA GLN A 52 -14.67 25.04 19.69
C GLN A 52 -13.27 24.68 20.22
N VAL A 53 -12.31 24.45 19.32
CA VAL A 53 -10.96 24.00 19.66
C VAL A 53 -10.03 25.21 19.72
N LYS A 54 -9.72 25.66 20.96
CA LYS A 54 -9.00 26.93 21.21
C LYS A 54 -7.67 27.08 20.47
N TRP A 55 -6.84 26.04 20.44
CA TRP A 55 -5.55 26.11 19.77
C TRP A 55 -5.69 26.21 18.25
N LEU A 56 -6.76 25.63 17.70
CA LEU A 56 -7.01 25.60 16.26
C LEU A 56 -7.61 26.92 15.76
N THR A 57 -8.44 27.60 16.57
CA THR A 57 -8.99 28.92 16.22
C THR A 57 -7.95 30.04 16.21
N GLN A 58 -6.82 29.84 16.91
CA GLN A 58 -5.69 30.76 16.93
C GLN A 58 -4.75 30.57 15.72
N MET A 59 -4.96 29.50 14.92
CA MET A 59 -4.12 29.19 13.77
C MET A 59 -4.68 29.75 12.47
N ASN A 60 -3.78 29.95 11.50
CA ASN A 60 -4.13 30.36 10.15
C ASN A 60 -4.57 29.16 9.30
N LEU A 61 -5.84 28.76 9.45
CA LEU A 61 -6.44 27.60 8.79
C LEU A 61 -6.79 27.80 7.30
N ARG A 62 -6.91 26.69 6.57
CA ARG A 62 -7.43 26.65 5.20
C ARG A 62 -8.68 25.76 5.08
N PRO A 63 -9.60 26.07 4.16
CA PRO A 63 -9.73 27.34 3.42
C PRO A 63 -9.89 28.56 4.33
N LYS A 64 -9.52 29.76 3.87
CA LYS A 64 -9.42 30.98 4.72
C LYS A 64 -10.75 31.45 5.30
N ASP A 65 -11.86 31.08 4.66
CA ASP A 65 -13.23 31.33 5.14
C ASP A 65 -13.69 30.30 6.19
N GLY A 66 -12.91 29.23 6.41
CA GLY A 66 -13.22 28.13 7.31
C GLY A 66 -14.32 27.19 6.83
N ILE A 67 -14.71 27.28 5.54
CA ILE A 67 -15.63 26.35 4.89
C ILE A 67 -14.84 25.09 4.51
N PRO A 68 -15.28 23.88 4.89
CA PRO A 68 -14.55 22.66 4.58
C PRO A 68 -14.38 22.42 3.08
N ILE A 69 -13.26 21.80 2.68
CA ILE A 69 -13.00 21.43 1.28
C ILE A 69 -14.13 20.55 0.73
N SER A 70 -14.65 19.60 1.53
CA SER A 70 -15.76 18.72 1.14
C SER A 70 -17.07 19.45 0.81
N HIS A 71 -17.19 20.75 1.05
CA HIS A 71 -18.39 21.53 0.71
C HIS A 71 -18.49 21.80 -0.80
N GLY A 72 -17.37 21.80 -1.52
CA GLY A 72 -17.35 22.05 -2.97
C GLY A 72 -17.73 20.83 -3.81
N ASN A 73 -18.07 21.07 -5.07
CA ASN A 73 -18.10 20.00 -6.09
C ASN A 73 -16.68 19.59 -6.51
N LYS A 74 -16.54 18.53 -7.32
CA LYS A 74 -15.23 17.98 -7.75
C LYS A 74 -14.27 19.06 -8.28
N TYR A 75 -14.76 19.97 -9.13
CA TYR A 75 -13.93 21.03 -9.71
C TYR A 75 -13.48 22.04 -8.64
N GLN A 76 -14.37 22.42 -7.73
CA GLN A 76 -14.06 23.36 -6.65
C GLN A 76 -13.07 22.75 -5.64
N ILE A 77 -13.22 21.46 -5.32
CA ILE A 77 -12.29 20.72 -4.48
C ILE A 77 -10.90 20.71 -5.12
N ASP A 78 -10.81 20.32 -6.40
CA ASP A 78 -9.54 20.27 -7.12
C ASP A 78 -8.87 21.65 -7.17
N ALA A 79 -9.63 22.70 -7.51
CA ALA A 79 -9.12 24.07 -7.56
C ALA A 79 -8.63 24.58 -6.20
N GLU A 80 -9.33 24.25 -5.11
CA GLU A 80 -8.94 24.68 -3.76
C GLU A 80 -7.71 23.90 -3.27
N MET A 81 -7.63 22.61 -3.57
CA MET A 81 -6.46 21.77 -3.27
C MET A 81 -5.20 22.28 -3.98
N VAL A 82 -5.31 22.74 -5.23
CA VAL A 82 -4.19 23.35 -5.98
C VAL A 82 -3.70 24.62 -5.28
N LYS A 83 -4.60 25.54 -4.92
CA LYS A 83 -4.21 26.79 -4.20
C LYS A 83 -3.48 26.49 -2.90
N ILE A 84 -3.99 25.52 -2.13
CA ILE A 84 -3.37 25.11 -0.87
C ILE A 84 -1.97 24.53 -1.11
N ALA A 85 -1.82 23.68 -2.12
CA ALA A 85 -0.53 23.10 -2.48
C ALA A 85 0.50 24.17 -2.91
N GLU A 86 0.08 25.14 -3.73
CA GLU A 86 0.93 26.27 -4.16
C GLU A 86 1.38 27.16 -2.98
N GLU A 87 0.49 27.40 -2.02
CA GLU A 87 0.81 28.15 -0.80
C GLU A 87 1.84 27.40 0.06
N ILE A 88 1.64 26.09 0.26
CA ILE A 88 2.58 25.25 1.00
C ILE A 88 3.95 25.24 0.31
N ALA A 89 4.00 25.11 -1.02
CA ALA A 89 5.23 25.16 -1.80
C ALA A 89 5.97 26.50 -1.64
N THR A 90 5.22 27.61 -1.57
CA THR A 90 5.76 28.94 -1.32
C THR A 90 6.38 29.05 0.08
N ILE A 91 5.69 28.56 1.11
CA ILE A 91 6.18 28.55 2.50
C ILE A 91 7.49 27.75 2.62
N ILE A 92 7.55 26.58 1.99
CA ILE A 92 8.75 25.73 1.97
C ILE A 92 9.90 26.45 1.25
N SER A 93 9.63 27.09 0.11
CA SER A 93 10.64 27.81 -0.69
C SER A 93 11.17 29.07 -0.01
N GLN A 94 10.38 29.74 0.82
CA GLN A 94 10.84 30.90 1.60
C GLN A 94 11.72 30.47 2.78
N LYS A 95 11.37 29.37 3.45
CA LYS A 95 12.20 28.79 4.52
C LYS A 95 13.57 28.32 3.99
N SER A 96 13.63 27.73 2.79
CA SER A 96 14.90 27.28 2.20
C SER A 96 15.84 28.44 1.83
N LYS A 97 15.30 29.59 1.40
CA LYS A 97 16.08 30.80 1.08
C LYS A 97 16.64 31.52 2.31
N GLN A 98 15.93 31.47 3.45
CA GLN A 98 16.40 32.06 4.70
C GLN A 98 17.56 31.26 5.34
N SER A 99 17.69 29.97 5.05
CA SER A 99 18.80 29.12 5.51
C SER A 99 20.11 29.32 4.73
N THR A 100 20.12 30.09 3.63
CA THR A 100 21.27 30.21 2.69
C THR A 100 22.08 31.51 2.76
N VAL A 101 22.04 32.30 3.86
CA VAL A 101 22.83 33.54 3.97
C VAL A 101 23.88 33.49 5.10
N LYS A 102 25.10 33.07 4.75
CA LYS A 102 26.44 33.63 5.09
C LYS A 102 27.53 32.53 5.09
N ILE A 103 28.22 32.38 3.97
CA ILE A 103 29.63 31.92 3.94
C ILE A 103 30.37 32.78 2.89
N PRO A 104 31.54 33.38 3.19
CA PRO A 104 32.34 34.11 2.20
C PRO A 104 32.86 33.16 1.12
N LYS A 105 32.77 33.59 -0.14
CA LYS A 105 33.29 32.87 -1.31
C LYS A 105 34.83 32.75 -1.23
N VAL A 106 35.35 31.53 -1.28
CA VAL A 106 36.64 31.23 -1.91
C VAL A 106 36.38 30.20 -2.99
N GLY A 107 36.79 30.55 -4.21
CA GLY A 107 36.29 29.94 -5.43
C GLY A 107 36.91 28.59 -5.76
N VAL A 108 36.10 27.73 -6.38
CA VAL A 108 36.56 26.82 -7.44
C VAL A 108 35.48 26.81 -8.54
N LYS A 109 35.95 26.99 -9.78
CA LYS A 109 35.16 26.96 -11.02
C LYS A 109 34.67 25.53 -11.33
N GLY A 110 33.39 25.44 -11.70
CA GLY A 110 32.88 24.50 -12.70
C GLY A 110 32.65 23.06 -12.25
N ILE A 111 31.38 22.71 -12.01
CA ILE A 111 30.63 21.67 -12.73
C ILE A 111 29.15 21.84 -12.33
N SER A 112 28.31 22.08 -13.31
CA SER A 112 26.85 22.18 -13.19
C SER A 112 26.22 20.79 -13.24
N ILE A 113 25.51 20.38 -12.19
CA ILE A 113 24.56 19.26 -12.26
C ILE A 113 23.18 19.82 -11.98
N ILE A 114 22.35 19.82 -13.03
CA ILE A 114 20.94 20.14 -13.00
C ILE A 114 20.24 18.98 -12.28
N HIS A 115 19.77 19.18 -11.04
CA HIS A 115 18.85 18.24 -10.40
C HIS A 115 17.41 18.65 -10.73
N SER A 116 16.77 17.86 -11.58
CA SER A 116 15.33 17.89 -11.83
C SER A 116 14.58 17.60 -10.53
N GLN A 117 13.60 18.46 -10.22
CA GLN A 117 12.71 18.30 -9.08
C GLN A 117 11.83 17.06 -9.29
N ALA A 118 11.96 16.06 -8.42
CA ALA A 118 10.99 14.99 -8.27
C ALA A 118 10.08 15.33 -7.08
N ASN A 119 8.78 15.43 -7.35
CA ASN A 119 7.73 15.61 -6.34
C ASN A 119 7.73 14.41 -5.39
N ILE A 120 7.99 14.66 -4.11
CA ILE A 120 7.89 13.63 -3.06
C ILE A 120 6.48 13.70 -2.47
N VAL A 121 5.69 12.66 -2.74
CA VAL A 121 4.42 12.36 -2.06
C VAL A 121 4.71 11.90 -0.63
N LYS A 122 3.86 12.32 0.32
CA LYS A 122 3.81 12.01 1.78
C LYS A 122 4.93 11.09 2.30
N THR A 123 5.82 11.63 3.14
CA THR A 123 6.89 10.86 3.79
C THR A 123 6.88 11.13 5.30
N THR A 124 6.45 10.19 6.13
CA THR A 124 7.09 10.07 7.44
C THR A 124 8.46 9.50 7.13
N LEU A 125 9.51 10.30 7.35
CA LEU A 125 10.86 9.81 7.09
C LEU A 125 11.11 8.57 7.96
N PRO A 126 11.67 7.50 7.38
CA PRO A 126 12.02 6.28 8.09
C PRO A 126 12.84 6.60 9.34
N ARG A 127 12.66 5.78 10.38
CA ARG A 127 13.48 5.89 11.59
C ARG A 127 14.96 5.84 11.18
N VAL A 128 15.70 6.89 11.52
CA VAL A 128 17.12 7.00 11.16
C VAL A 128 17.95 6.19 12.13
N TYR A 129 18.81 5.31 11.63
CA TYR A 129 19.88 4.76 12.44
C TYR A 129 20.84 5.91 12.79
N ASP A 130 21.04 6.15 14.07
CA ASP A 130 21.97 7.15 14.60
C ASP A 130 22.70 6.49 15.76
N GLU A 131 23.99 6.23 15.59
CA GLU A 131 24.82 5.51 16.57
C GLU A 131 24.74 6.11 17.98
N ARG A 132 24.48 7.43 18.09
CA ARG A 132 24.37 8.16 19.36
C ARG A 132 23.03 7.98 20.08
N LYS A 133 22.00 7.51 19.36
CA LYS A 133 20.64 7.33 19.90
C LYS A 133 20.36 5.87 20.27
N LEU A 134 21.37 5.00 20.17
CA LEU A 134 21.26 3.62 20.58
C LEU A 134 21.34 3.53 22.12
N PRO A 135 20.57 2.62 22.75
CA PRO A 135 20.66 2.41 24.19
C PRO A 135 22.10 2.09 24.59
N GLN A 136 22.62 2.73 25.64
CA GLN A 136 23.94 2.39 26.18
C GLN A 136 23.87 1.02 26.87
N ILE A 137 24.77 0.13 26.46
CA ILE A 137 24.72 -1.33 26.65
C ILE A 137 24.88 -1.73 28.12
N GLY A 138 23.94 -2.55 28.62
CA GLY A 138 24.07 -3.37 29.83
C GLY A 138 23.81 -4.87 29.58
N SER A 139 23.66 -5.30 28.33
CA SER A 139 23.50 -6.70 27.95
C SER A 139 24.26 -6.96 26.64
N PRO A 140 25.16 -7.96 26.57
CA PRO A 140 26.05 -8.18 25.42
C PRO A 140 25.34 -8.55 24.10
N ASP A 141 24.00 -8.65 24.08
CA ASP A 141 23.21 -9.05 22.91
C ASP A 141 22.37 -7.93 22.24
N LEU A 142 22.61 -6.63 22.49
CA LEU A 142 21.91 -5.52 21.79
C LEU A 142 22.84 -4.31 21.55
N PRO A 143 22.74 -3.58 20.41
CA PRO A 143 21.52 -3.10 19.75
C PRO A 143 21.10 -3.80 18.44
N PHE A 144 19.80 -4.05 18.38
CA PHE A 144 18.99 -4.52 17.26
C PHE A 144 18.27 -3.32 16.67
N TYR A 145 18.47 -3.04 15.38
CA TYR A 145 17.67 -2.03 14.70
C TYR A 145 16.67 -2.72 13.78
N ILE A 146 15.37 -2.47 14.00
CA ILE A 146 14.30 -2.92 13.13
C ILE A 146 13.71 -1.72 12.40
N TRP A 147 13.60 -1.84 11.08
CA TRP A 147 12.61 -1.12 10.30
C TRP A 147 11.43 -2.03 10.02
N ASP A 148 10.23 -1.60 10.38
CA ASP A 148 8.97 -2.29 10.13
C ASP A 148 7.91 -1.28 9.68
N VAL A 149 6.70 -1.75 9.36
CA VAL A 149 5.59 -0.90 8.89
C VAL A 149 5.24 0.25 9.83
N GLN A 150 5.61 0.19 11.12
CA GLN A 150 5.31 1.25 12.09
C GLN A 150 6.31 2.41 12.03
N ASN A 151 7.53 2.14 11.55
CA ASN A 151 8.62 3.11 11.61
C ASN A 151 9.34 3.33 10.27
N PHE A 152 8.87 2.63 9.22
CA PHE A 152 9.28 2.81 7.83
C PHE A 152 8.07 2.72 6.88
N ASP A 153 7.53 3.89 6.53
CA ASP A 153 6.42 4.07 5.58
C ASP A 153 6.65 3.52 4.16
N GLY A 154 7.89 3.11 3.85
CA GLY A 154 8.19 2.49 2.56
C GLY A 154 7.65 1.08 2.44
N PHE A 155 7.37 0.39 3.55
CA PHE A 155 6.75 -0.93 3.53
C PHE A 155 5.24 -0.87 3.31
N PHE A 156 4.71 -1.90 2.66
CA PHE A 156 3.28 -2.01 2.44
C PHE A 156 2.54 -2.10 3.78
N TYR A 157 1.57 -1.19 3.96
CA TYR A 157 0.65 -1.21 5.09
C TYR A 157 -0.76 -0.78 4.65
N ASP A 158 -1.74 -1.65 4.87
CA ASP A 158 -3.18 -1.38 4.75
C ASP A 158 -3.72 -1.09 6.16
N ILE A 159 -4.08 0.17 6.40
CA ILE A 159 -4.55 0.63 7.71
C ILE A 159 -5.98 0.16 8.03
N ASP A 160 -6.81 -0.08 7.00
CA ASP A 160 -8.21 -0.44 7.20
C ASP A 160 -8.33 -1.89 7.70
N ASP A 161 -7.45 -2.77 7.22
CA ASP A 161 -7.45 -4.19 7.55
C ASP A 161 -6.26 -4.62 8.46
N ASP A 162 -5.38 -3.69 8.87
CA ASP A 162 -4.14 -3.94 9.63
C ASP A 162 -3.22 -4.99 8.95
N LEU A 163 -2.93 -4.79 7.66
CA LEU A 163 -2.15 -5.72 6.84
C LEU A 163 -0.80 -5.11 6.50
N GLY A 164 0.29 -5.80 6.82
CA GLY A 164 1.66 -5.37 6.55
C GLY A 164 2.63 -5.98 7.57
N LYS A 165 3.46 -6.92 7.10
CA LYS A 165 4.45 -7.64 7.95
C LYS A 165 5.86 -7.62 7.37
N GLU A 166 6.18 -6.64 6.53
CA GLU A 166 7.55 -6.45 6.07
C GLU A 166 8.42 -5.90 7.20
N SER A 167 9.64 -6.42 7.32
CA SER A 167 10.65 -5.88 8.22
C SER A 167 12.06 -6.02 7.65
N LEU A 168 12.93 -5.07 8.00
CA LEU A 168 14.35 -5.09 7.75
C LEU A 168 15.07 -5.02 9.09
N LYS A 169 15.87 -6.04 9.40
CA LYS A 169 16.50 -6.22 10.71
C LYS A 169 18.02 -6.17 10.57
N LEU A 170 18.63 -5.28 11.35
CA LEU A 170 20.07 -5.12 11.48
C LEU A 170 20.54 -5.61 12.84
N LEU A 171 21.43 -6.61 12.82
CA LEU A 171 21.96 -7.32 13.98
C LEU A 171 23.48 -7.12 14.10
N GLN A 172 23.93 -5.88 14.08
CA GLN A 172 25.35 -5.54 14.24
C GLN A 172 25.55 -4.41 15.24
N PRO A 173 25.92 -4.74 16.49
CA PRO A 173 26.06 -3.74 17.54
C PRO A 173 27.30 -2.87 17.40
N SER A 174 28.32 -3.34 16.66
CA SER A 174 29.59 -2.64 16.48
C SER A 174 29.57 -1.51 15.44
N LEU A 175 28.48 -1.34 14.69
CA LEU A 175 28.39 -0.31 13.64
C LEU A 175 28.51 1.10 14.22
N GLY A 176 29.29 1.94 13.55
CA GLY A 176 29.48 3.33 13.91
C GLY A 176 30.50 4.05 13.03
N ALA A 177 30.95 5.23 13.44
CA ALA A 177 31.92 6.04 12.70
C ALA A 177 33.22 5.28 12.36
N LYS A 178 33.64 4.34 13.23
CA LYS A 178 34.84 3.51 13.08
C LYS A 178 34.60 2.16 12.40
N GLU A 179 33.36 1.74 12.25
CA GLU A 179 32.95 0.47 11.65
C GLU A 179 31.72 0.71 10.77
N ARG A 180 31.96 0.88 9.47
CA ARG A 180 30.95 1.29 8.49
C ARG A 180 30.58 0.17 7.52
N THR A 181 30.92 -1.07 7.84
CA THR A 181 30.60 -2.22 7.02
C THR A 181 29.61 -3.10 7.76
N ILE A 182 28.43 -3.32 7.18
CA ILE A 182 27.54 -4.37 7.67
C ILE A 182 28.13 -5.71 7.22
N GLY A 183 28.52 -6.55 8.18
CA GLY A 183 29.08 -7.86 7.92
C GLY A 183 28.04 -8.84 7.37
N ILE A 184 28.52 -9.98 6.90
CA ILE A 184 27.69 -11.11 6.46
C ILE A 184 26.72 -11.55 7.57
N ASP A 185 25.51 -11.96 7.17
CA ASP A 185 24.43 -12.43 8.05
C ASP A 185 23.96 -11.41 9.10
N LYS A 186 24.28 -10.12 8.93
CA LYS A 186 23.89 -9.06 9.86
C LYS A 186 22.69 -8.24 9.42
N LEU A 187 22.27 -8.35 8.16
CA LEU A 187 21.07 -7.71 7.63
C LEU A 187 20.11 -8.77 7.08
N SER A 188 18.87 -8.76 7.55
CA SER A 188 17.81 -9.65 7.05
C SER A 188 16.55 -8.88 6.69
N TYR A 189 15.91 -9.29 5.60
CA TYR A 189 14.58 -8.83 5.19
C TYR A 189 13.60 -9.97 5.44
N THR A 190 12.45 -9.68 6.05
CA THR A 190 11.38 -10.65 6.29
C THR A 190 10.03 -10.10 5.84
N THR A 191 9.14 -10.98 5.42
CA THR A 191 7.73 -10.65 5.15
C THR A 191 6.85 -11.85 5.50
N GLU A 192 5.59 -11.60 5.82
CA GLU A 192 4.59 -12.61 6.16
C GLU A 192 3.28 -12.27 5.45
N ALA A 193 2.64 -13.29 4.87
CA ALA A 193 1.35 -13.14 4.25
C ALA A 193 0.24 -13.20 5.30
N GLN A 194 -0.72 -12.30 5.19
CA GLN A 194 -1.90 -12.26 6.06
C GLN A 194 -3.15 -12.61 5.26
N ALA A 195 -4.07 -13.32 5.90
CA ALA A 195 -5.36 -13.65 5.31
C ALA A 195 -6.23 -12.38 5.22
N LYS A 196 -6.75 -12.09 4.02
CA LYS A 196 -7.75 -11.05 3.77
C LYS A 196 -9.01 -11.68 3.19
N LYS A 197 -10.16 -11.32 3.73
CA LYS A 197 -11.44 -11.91 3.32
C LYS A 197 -11.90 -11.29 2.01
N LEU A 198 -12.36 -12.12 1.07
CA LEU A 198 -13.00 -11.64 -0.15
C LEU A 198 -14.23 -10.80 0.19
N LYS A 199 -14.39 -9.65 -0.47
CA LYS A 199 -15.55 -8.75 -0.25
C LYS A 199 -16.89 -9.44 -0.51
N VAL A 200 -16.97 -10.38 -1.47
CA VAL A 200 -18.20 -11.17 -1.64
C VAL A 200 -18.52 -11.97 -0.38
N VAL A 201 -17.53 -12.53 0.31
CA VAL A 201 -17.75 -13.31 1.54
C VAL A 201 -18.07 -12.40 2.72
N SER A 202 -17.30 -11.31 2.92
CA SER A 202 -17.53 -10.42 4.06
C SER A 202 -18.84 -9.65 3.95
N GLU A 203 -19.15 -9.11 2.76
CA GLU A 203 -20.26 -8.17 2.56
C GLU A 203 -21.56 -8.84 2.12
N GLN A 204 -21.50 -9.80 1.18
CA GLN A 204 -22.71 -10.43 0.66
C GLN A 204 -23.18 -11.59 1.54
N TYR A 205 -22.23 -12.33 2.12
CA TYR A 205 -22.51 -13.53 2.90
C TYR A 205 -22.19 -13.37 4.38
N ASN A 206 -22.03 -12.13 4.88
CA ASN A 206 -21.83 -11.82 6.29
C ASN A 206 -20.74 -12.69 6.94
N ASN A 207 -19.58 -12.79 6.28
CA ASN A 207 -18.44 -13.62 6.68
C ASN A 207 -18.62 -15.14 6.54
N SER A 208 -19.75 -15.64 6.04
CA SER A 208 -20.03 -17.07 5.84
C SER A 208 -19.41 -17.61 4.56
N CYS A 209 -18.25 -18.28 4.71
CA CYS A 209 -17.61 -18.98 3.60
C CYS A 209 -18.46 -20.15 3.07
N ALA A 210 -19.19 -20.84 3.95
CA ALA A 210 -20.06 -21.95 3.56
C ALA A 210 -21.20 -21.48 2.64
N ASP A 211 -21.83 -20.35 2.96
CA ASP A 211 -22.91 -19.79 2.13
C ASP A 211 -22.37 -19.25 0.80
N ALA A 212 -21.21 -18.61 0.82
CA ALA A 212 -20.52 -18.22 -0.41
C ALA A 212 -20.18 -19.44 -1.29
N ALA A 213 -19.71 -20.54 -0.70
CA ALA A 213 -19.44 -21.76 -1.43
C ALA A 213 -20.72 -22.38 -2.03
N ALA A 214 -21.81 -22.41 -1.26
CA ALA A 214 -23.13 -22.84 -1.76
C ALA A 214 -23.62 -21.97 -2.93
N ALA A 215 -23.25 -20.68 -2.93
CA ALA A 215 -23.55 -19.71 -3.98
C ALA A 215 -22.59 -19.71 -5.19
N GLY A 216 -21.58 -20.59 -5.22
CA GLY A 216 -20.69 -20.76 -6.37
C GLY A 216 -19.25 -20.28 -6.18
N LEU A 217 -18.85 -19.87 -4.97
CA LEU A 217 -17.43 -19.63 -4.68
C LEU A 217 -16.69 -20.98 -4.65
N GLU A 218 -15.71 -21.14 -5.53
CA GLU A 218 -14.91 -22.36 -5.62
C GLU A 218 -13.64 -22.24 -4.75
N ARG A 219 -12.95 -23.36 -4.51
CA ARG A 219 -11.63 -23.42 -3.83
C ARG A 219 -11.62 -22.90 -2.38
N THR A 220 -12.69 -23.15 -1.63
CA THR A 220 -12.90 -22.65 -0.25
C THR A 220 -12.51 -23.61 0.87
N GLY A 221 -12.16 -24.85 0.54
CA GLY A 221 -11.82 -25.89 1.52
C GLY A 221 -10.51 -25.65 2.26
N ALA A 222 -10.27 -26.44 3.31
CA ALA A 222 -9.02 -26.39 4.06
C ALA A 222 -7.80 -26.60 3.14
N GLY A 223 -6.83 -25.70 3.22
CA GLY A 223 -5.62 -25.71 2.39
C GLY A 223 -5.83 -25.30 0.92
N GLN A 224 -7.04 -24.90 0.52
CA GLN A 224 -7.31 -24.34 -0.80
C GLN A 224 -7.12 -22.81 -0.80
N ALA A 225 -7.09 -22.23 -2.00
CA ALA A 225 -6.78 -20.82 -2.24
C ALA A 225 -7.64 -19.82 -1.46
N PHE A 226 -8.92 -20.15 -1.25
CA PHE A 226 -9.89 -19.34 -0.52
C PHE A 226 -10.32 -19.99 0.80
N ASN A 227 -9.41 -20.66 1.50
CA ASN A 227 -9.70 -21.28 2.79
C ASN A 227 -10.37 -20.29 3.76
N GLY A 228 -11.58 -20.63 4.22
CA GLY A 228 -12.39 -19.75 5.08
C GLY A 228 -12.87 -18.45 4.40
N GLY A 229 -12.84 -18.39 3.07
CA GLY A 229 -13.22 -17.24 2.25
C GLY A 229 -12.12 -16.18 2.13
N ASN A 230 -10.90 -16.52 2.52
CA ASN A 230 -9.77 -15.59 2.53
C ASN A 230 -8.76 -15.92 1.45
N TYR A 231 -8.22 -14.90 0.80
CA TYR A 231 -6.96 -14.98 0.07
C TYR A 231 -5.81 -14.48 0.96
N TYR A 232 -4.57 -14.64 0.52
CA TYR A 232 -3.39 -14.17 1.27
C TYR A 232 -2.76 -12.97 0.56
N ILE A 233 -2.62 -11.87 1.29
CA ILE A 233 -1.87 -10.67 0.86
C ILE A 233 -0.50 -10.67 1.51
N ILE A 234 0.53 -10.24 0.81
CA ILE A 234 1.91 -10.17 1.29
C ILE A 234 2.61 -8.94 0.73
N GLY A 235 3.37 -8.24 1.58
CA GLY A 235 4.23 -7.15 1.13
C GLY A 235 5.53 -7.69 0.52
N TRP A 236 5.94 -7.13 -0.61
CA TRP A 236 7.23 -7.44 -1.22
C TRP A 236 7.86 -6.18 -1.84
N GLN A 237 8.98 -5.74 -1.26
CA GLN A 237 9.67 -4.50 -1.61
C GLN A 237 8.77 -3.26 -1.50
N GLY A 238 7.91 -3.22 -0.48
CA GLY A 238 7.01 -2.10 -0.23
C GLY A 238 5.73 -2.08 -1.07
N GLU A 239 5.46 -3.12 -1.84
CA GLU A 239 4.27 -3.23 -2.68
C GLU A 239 3.44 -4.46 -2.28
N PRO A 240 2.10 -4.38 -2.30
CA PRO A 240 1.25 -5.53 -2.01
C PRO A 240 1.20 -6.53 -3.19
N TYR A 241 1.18 -7.81 -2.83
CA TYR A 241 0.96 -8.93 -3.75
C TYR A 241 -0.03 -9.92 -3.14
N ILE A 242 -0.63 -10.72 -4.02
CA ILE A 242 -1.40 -11.91 -3.65
C ILE A 242 -0.47 -13.12 -3.69
N ALA A 243 -0.43 -13.87 -2.60
CA ALA A 243 0.22 -15.19 -2.55
C ALA A 243 -0.73 -16.23 -3.15
N LEU A 244 -0.44 -16.70 -4.36
CA LEU A 244 -1.29 -17.64 -5.10
C LEU A 244 -1.39 -18.96 -4.33
N ASN A 245 -2.61 -19.47 -4.10
CA ASN A 245 -2.87 -20.64 -3.24
C ASN A 245 -2.26 -20.52 -1.82
N GLY A 246 -2.02 -19.30 -1.32
CA GLY A 246 -1.32 -19.08 -0.04
C GLY A 246 0.19 -19.34 -0.11
N LYS A 247 0.76 -19.57 -1.30
CA LYS A 247 2.19 -19.82 -1.51
C LYS A 247 2.98 -18.52 -1.55
N VAL A 248 3.78 -18.29 -0.52
CA VAL A 248 4.51 -17.01 -0.34
C VAL A 248 5.69 -16.81 -1.29
N ASP A 249 5.98 -17.83 -2.11
CA ASP A 249 6.99 -17.81 -3.16
C ASP A 249 6.38 -17.68 -4.57
N LYS A 250 5.06 -17.48 -4.68
CA LYS A 250 4.32 -17.31 -5.93
C LYS A 250 3.42 -16.07 -5.83
N LEU A 251 3.99 -14.92 -6.18
CA LEU A 251 3.38 -13.62 -5.95
C LEU A 251 2.80 -13.04 -7.22
N ALA A 252 1.58 -12.52 -7.19
CA ALA A 252 0.96 -11.84 -8.32
C ALA A 252 0.28 -10.54 -7.88
N LYS A 253 0.24 -9.54 -8.75
CA LYS A 253 -0.43 -8.27 -8.43
C LYS A 253 -1.94 -8.41 -8.43
N LEU A 254 -2.59 -7.82 -7.43
CA LEU A 254 -4.04 -7.57 -7.46
C LEU A 254 -4.34 -6.53 -8.54
N ILE A 255 -5.29 -6.83 -9.42
CA ILE A 255 -5.72 -5.91 -10.49
C ILE A 255 -6.88 -5.06 -9.99
N ILE A 256 -7.87 -5.72 -9.39
CA ILE A 256 -9.03 -5.07 -8.81
C ILE A 256 -9.53 -5.88 -7.63
N GLU A 257 -9.98 -5.17 -6.61
CA GLU A 257 -10.94 -5.65 -5.63
C GLU A 257 -12.01 -4.56 -5.51
N GLN A 258 -13.22 -4.81 -6.01
CA GLN A 258 -14.31 -3.86 -5.88
C GLN A 258 -14.69 -3.71 -4.41
N GLY A 259 -14.80 -2.45 -3.97
CA GLY A 259 -15.30 -2.06 -2.67
C GLY A 259 -16.82 -2.17 -2.57
N THR A 260 -17.36 -1.47 -1.57
CA THR A 260 -18.76 -1.60 -1.17
C THR A 260 -19.63 -0.45 -1.64
N ALA A 261 -19.09 0.57 -2.30
CA ALA A 261 -19.91 1.68 -2.76
C ALA A 261 -20.82 1.24 -3.94
N ALA A 262 -22.06 1.74 -3.96
CA ALA A 262 -23.00 1.44 -5.05
C ALA A 262 -22.47 1.92 -6.42
N SER A 263 -21.65 2.97 -6.44
CA SER A 263 -20.99 3.49 -7.63
C SER A 263 -19.94 2.54 -8.23
N GLU A 264 -19.51 1.53 -7.48
CA GLU A 264 -18.55 0.53 -7.97
C GLU A 264 -19.22 -0.64 -8.69
N LYS A 265 -20.56 -0.75 -8.64
CA LYS A 265 -21.28 -1.76 -9.41
C LYS A 265 -21.04 -1.58 -10.90
N LYS A 266 -20.75 -2.68 -11.60
CA LYS A 266 -20.61 -2.67 -13.06
C LYS A 266 -21.89 -3.19 -13.70
N THR A 267 -22.57 -2.34 -14.46
CA THR A 267 -23.71 -2.77 -15.31
C THR A 267 -23.20 -3.15 -16.71
N LEU A 268 -23.73 -4.24 -17.26
CA LEU A 268 -23.51 -4.67 -18.64
C LEU A 268 -24.85 -5.02 -19.30
N GLN A 269 -25.05 -4.57 -20.52
CA GLN A 269 -26.08 -5.05 -21.44
C GLN A 269 -25.63 -6.35 -22.12
N VAL A 270 -26.57 -7.05 -22.77
CA VAL A 270 -26.23 -8.24 -23.56
C VAL A 270 -25.22 -7.87 -24.66
N GLY A 271 -24.14 -8.63 -24.75
CA GLY A 271 -23.05 -8.42 -25.70
C GLY A 271 -21.99 -7.42 -25.25
N GLU A 272 -22.22 -6.66 -24.17
CA GLU A 272 -21.21 -5.73 -23.66
C GLU A 272 -20.09 -6.45 -22.91
N THR A 273 -18.89 -5.88 -23.07
CA THR A 273 -17.65 -6.35 -22.44
C THR A 273 -17.16 -5.31 -21.46
N TRP A 274 -16.80 -5.75 -20.25
CA TRP A 274 -16.02 -4.96 -19.31
C TRP A 274 -14.54 -5.34 -19.42
N ASP A 275 -13.69 -4.37 -19.78
CA ASP A 275 -12.25 -4.46 -19.55
C ASP A 275 -11.96 -4.24 -18.06
N VAL A 276 -11.55 -5.32 -17.40
CA VAL A 276 -11.26 -5.35 -15.95
C VAL A 276 -9.82 -4.89 -15.68
N GLY A 277 -8.96 -4.87 -16.71
CA GLY A 277 -7.57 -4.45 -16.61
C GLY A 277 -6.57 -5.59 -16.73
N CYS A 278 -5.34 -5.21 -17.10
CA CYS A 278 -4.24 -6.12 -17.42
C CYS A 278 -4.66 -7.26 -18.36
N GLY A 279 -5.54 -7.00 -19.34
CA GLY A 279 -5.98 -7.99 -20.33
C GLY A 279 -7.13 -8.89 -19.90
N TRP A 280 -7.59 -8.84 -18.64
CA TRP A 280 -8.83 -9.51 -18.27
C TRP A 280 -10.04 -8.76 -18.81
N ALA A 281 -10.94 -9.47 -19.49
CA ALA A 281 -12.20 -8.91 -19.94
C ALA A 281 -13.34 -9.92 -19.76
N ILE A 282 -14.47 -9.44 -19.23
CA ILE A 282 -15.67 -10.26 -19.01
C ILE A 282 -16.85 -9.73 -19.82
N THR A 283 -17.54 -10.62 -20.53
CA THR A 283 -18.63 -10.27 -21.44
C THR A 283 -19.94 -10.91 -21.00
N ALA A 284 -21.01 -10.12 -20.93
CA ALA A 284 -22.37 -10.62 -20.72
C ALA A 284 -22.92 -11.20 -22.04
N SER A 285 -22.51 -12.42 -22.37
CA SER A 285 -22.73 -13.01 -23.70
C SER A 285 -24.20 -13.27 -24.02
N ARG A 286 -24.96 -13.71 -23.02
CA ARG A 286 -26.44 -13.81 -23.08
C ARG A 286 -27.01 -13.50 -21.71
N ILE A 287 -28.23 -12.99 -21.68
CA ILE A 287 -29.01 -12.79 -20.46
C ILE A 287 -30.39 -13.40 -20.68
N ASP A 288 -30.86 -14.15 -19.69
CA ASP A 288 -32.21 -14.64 -19.59
C ASP A 288 -32.84 -14.08 -18.31
N ALA A 289 -33.46 -12.91 -18.43
CA ALA A 289 -34.15 -12.26 -17.33
C ALA A 289 -35.53 -12.88 -17.01
N LYS A 290 -35.98 -13.87 -17.80
CA LYS A 290 -37.27 -14.56 -17.61
C LYS A 290 -37.10 -15.91 -16.92
N ALA A 291 -35.91 -16.50 -16.95
CA ALA A 291 -35.58 -17.69 -16.18
C ALA A 291 -35.79 -17.48 -14.67
N THR A 292 -36.06 -18.59 -13.96
CA THR A 292 -36.16 -18.62 -12.49
C THR A 292 -35.25 -19.73 -11.95
N PRO A 293 -34.13 -19.40 -11.29
CA PRO A 293 -33.56 -18.06 -11.09
C PRO A 293 -33.12 -17.40 -12.41
N ARG A 294 -33.04 -16.07 -12.45
CA ARG A 294 -32.60 -15.32 -13.64
C ARG A 294 -31.15 -15.63 -13.97
N GLN A 295 -30.80 -15.72 -15.25
CA GLN A 295 -29.49 -16.25 -15.66
C GLN A 295 -28.73 -15.30 -16.57
N VAL A 296 -27.42 -15.38 -16.52
CA VAL A 296 -26.49 -14.72 -17.44
C VAL A 296 -25.40 -15.70 -17.85
N LEU A 297 -25.08 -15.77 -19.14
CA LEU A 297 -23.89 -16.43 -19.63
C LEU A 297 -22.74 -15.41 -19.64
N LEU A 298 -21.80 -15.55 -18.69
CA LEU A 298 -20.59 -14.75 -18.64
C LEU A 298 -19.47 -15.49 -19.38
N THR A 299 -18.78 -14.78 -20.28
CA THR A 299 -17.56 -15.27 -20.94
C THR A 299 -16.38 -14.45 -20.46
N LEU A 300 -15.41 -15.11 -19.84
CA LEU A 300 -14.14 -14.50 -19.42
C LEU A 300 -13.08 -14.73 -20.49
N SER A 301 -12.31 -13.69 -20.77
CA SER A 301 -11.18 -13.72 -21.69
C SER A 301 -9.95 -13.06 -21.06
N LYS A 302 -8.79 -13.48 -21.55
CA LYS A 302 -7.48 -12.93 -21.21
C LYS A 302 -6.76 -12.58 -22.50
N ASP A 303 -6.42 -11.31 -22.69
CA ASP A 303 -5.75 -10.80 -23.90
C ASP A 303 -6.52 -11.18 -25.19
N GLY A 304 -7.86 -11.09 -25.12
CA GLY A 304 -8.78 -11.46 -26.20
C GLY A 304 -9.00 -12.97 -26.37
N ILE A 305 -8.24 -13.83 -25.68
CA ILE A 305 -8.40 -15.29 -25.74
C ILE A 305 -9.41 -15.73 -24.69
N LYS A 306 -10.46 -16.44 -25.11
CA LYS A 306 -11.45 -17.01 -24.21
C LYS A 306 -10.79 -17.98 -23.21
N LYS A 307 -11.06 -17.77 -21.93
CA LYS A 307 -10.58 -18.62 -20.82
C LYS A 307 -11.67 -19.50 -20.26
N ASP A 308 -12.88 -18.97 -20.13
CA ASP A 308 -13.99 -19.69 -19.51
C ASP A 308 -15.33 -19.09 -19.95
N ALA A 309 -16.40 -19.87 -19.83
CA ALA A 309 -17.77 -19.39 -19.98
C ALA A 309 -18.72 -20.20 -19.10
N LYS A 310 -19.44 -19.51 -18.22
CA LYS A 310 -20.35 -20.13 -17.24
C LYS A 310 -21.69 -19.42 -17.24
N VAL A 311 -22.76 -20.21 -17.11
CA VAL A 311 -24.08 -19.69 -16.77
C VAL A 311 -24.10 -19.45 -15.26
N VAL A 312 -24.38 -18.21 -14.88
CA VAL A 312 -24.46 -17.74 -13.49
C VAL A 312 -25.88 -17.26 -13.25
N SER A 313 -26.42 -17.53 -12.07
CA SER A 313 -27.81 -17.19 -11.76
C SER A 313 -27.93 -16.21 -10.61
N SER A 314 -28.89 -15.29 -10.69
CA SER A 314 -29.18 -14.28 -9.66
C SER A 314 -30.60 -14.45 -9.10
N GLY A 315 -30.83 -13.92 -7.90
CA GLY A 315 -32.10 -14.03 -7.18
C GLY A 315 -31.98 -14.87 -5.90
N THR A 316 -33.12 -15.16 -5.28
CA THR A 316 -33.18 -15.82 -3.97
C THR A 316 -33.83 -17.21 -4.10
N SER A 317 -33.16 -18.22 -3.53
CA SER A 317 -33.41 -19.68 -3.65
C SER A 317 -32.78 -20.36 -4.88
N GLY A 318 -31.84 -21.29 -4.61
CA GLY A 318 -31.17 -22.13 -5.62
C GLY A 318 -30.20 -21.42 -6.58
N ALA A 319 -30.14 -20.09 -6.55
CA ALA A 319 -29.23 -19.30 -7.37
C ALA A 319 -27.77 -19.51 -6.97
N LYS A 320 -26.89 -19.51 -7.98
CA LYS A 320 -25.43 -19.54 -7.84
C LYS A 320 -24.85 -18.27 -8.46
N PRO A 321 -24.90 -17.13 -7.74
CA PRO A 321 -24.53 -15.82 -8.26
C PRO A 321 -23.03 -15.56 -8.32
N ILE A 322 -22.18 -16.44 -7.75
CA ILE A 322 -20.74 -16.26 -7.78
C ILE A 322 -20.15 -16.96 -9.00
N TYR A 323 -19.47 -16.17 -9.83
CA TYR A 323 -18.59 -16.68 -10.88
C TYR A 323 -17.17 -16.78 -10.32
N THR A 324 -16.59 -17.98 -10.34
CA THR A 324 -15.17 -18.20 -10.03
C THR A 324 -14.48 -18.76 -11.26
N TYR A 325 -13.37 -18.17 -11.70
CA TYR A 325 -12.47 -18.78 -12.68
C TYR A 325 -11.20 -19.26 -12.00
N THR A 326 -10.90 -20.54 -12.24
CA THR A 326 -9.74 -21.24 -11.72
C THR A 326 -8.85 -21.65 -12.89
N GLU A 327 -7.64 -21.09 -12.96
CA GLU A 327 -6.64 -21.46 -13.95
C GLU A 327 -6.05 -22.83 -13.59
N LYS A 328 -5.96 -23.72 -14.58
CA LYS A 328 -5.56 -25.12 -14.31
C LYS A 328 -4.13 -25.22 -13.83
N SER A 329 -3.24 -24.42 -14.42
CA SER A 329 -1.85 -24.35 -14.00
C SER A 329 -1.25 -23.00 -14.31
N ILE A 330 -0.56 -22.43 -13.33
CA ILE A 330 0.21 -21.19 -13.49
C ILE A 330 1.40 -21.20 -12.51
N ALA A 331 2.58 -20.87 -13.01
CA ALA A 331 3.82 -20.81 -12.21
C ALA A 331 4.11 -22.07 -11.36
N GLY A 332 3.72 -23.26 -11.86
CA GLY A 332 3.92 -24.54 -11.19
C GLY A 332 2.83 -24.91 -10.17
N GLU A 333 1.90 -24.00 -9.86
CA GLU A 333 0.74 -24.29 -9.03
C GLU A 333 -0.44 -24.73 -9.88
N THR A 334 -1.29 -25.62 -9.34
CA THR A 334 -2.51 -26.09 -9.99
C THR A 334 -3.75 -25.48 -9.35
N ASP A 335 -4.83 -25.42 -10.12
CA ASP A 335 -6.15 -24.96 -9.68
C ASP A 335 -6.12 -23.62 -8.93
N VAL A 336 -5.57 -22.60 -9.57
CA VAL A 336 -5.36 -21.26 -8.98
C VAL A 336 -6.52 -20.35 -9.37
N PRO A 337 -7.37 -19.89 -8.44
CA PRO A 337 -8.36 -18.85 -8.73
C PRO A 337 -7.69 -17.54 -9.11
N LEU A 338 -8.07 -16.98 -10.25
CA LEU A 338 -7.53 -15.70 -10.73
C LEU A 338 -8.60 -14.64 -10.96
N PHE A 339 -9.88 -15.03 -10.92
CA PHE A 339 -11.00 -14.11 -11.13
C PHE A 339 -12.24 -14.58 -10.37
N VAL A 340 -12.84 -13.67 -9.62
CA VAL A 340 -14.13 -13.85 -8.95
C VAL A 340 -15.00 -12.64 -9.27
N THR A 341 -16.29 -12.85 -9.56
CA THR A 341 -17.29 -11.77 -9.57
C THR A 341 -18.62 -12.28 -9.06
N TYR A 342 -19.42 -11.38 -8.49
CA TYR A 342 -20.77 -11.67 -8.02
C TYR A 342 -21.80 -11.01 -8.95
N VAL A 343 -22.81 -11.78 -9.35
CA VAL A 343 -23.98 -11.28 -10.08
C VAL A 343 -25.00 -10.78 -9.07
N ASP A 344 -25.02 -9.46 -8.88
CA ASP A 344 -25.88 -8.75 -7.92
C ASP A 344 -27.34 -8.73 -8.37
N SER A 345 -27.57 -8.46 -9.66
CA SER A 345 -28.91 -8.52 -10.23
C SER A 345 -28.87 -8.79 -11.73
N VAL A 346 -29.89 -9.50 -12.21
CA VAL A 346 -30.25 -9.58 -13.63
C VAL A 346 -31.64 -8.99 -13.76
N PHE A 347 -31.87 -8.09 -14.71
CA PHE A 347 -33.16 -7.46 -14.92
C PHE A 347 -33.47 -7.28 -16.40
N ALA A 348 -34.75 -7.41 -16.72
CA ALA A 348 -35.26 -7.14 -18.05
C ALA A 348 -35.31 -5.62 -18.25
N GLY A 349 -34.63 -5.13 -19.28
CA GLY A 349 -34.73 -3.73 -19.69
C GLY A 349 -35.79 -3.53 -20.77
N ALA A 350 -36.19 -2.28 -21.01
CA ALA A 350 -37.14 -1.97 -22.07
C ALA A 350 -36.59 -2.26 -23.48
N THR A 351 -35.26 -2.18 -23.64
CA THR A 351 -34.55 -2.35 -24.92
C THR A 351 -33.57 -3.52 -24.91
N SER A 352 -32.82 -3.71 -23.83
CA SER A 352 -31.93 -4.85 -23.61
C SER A 352 -32.00 -5.30 -22.17
N ASP A 353 -31.92 -6.61 -21.95
CA ASP A 353 -31.66 -7.18 -20.63
C ASP A 353 -30.27 -6.73 -20.15
N MET A 354 -30.12 -6.65 -18.82
CA MET A 354 -28.93 -6.14 -18.15
C MET A 354 -28.54 -7.00 -16.96
N VAL A 355 -27.25 -6.99 -16.65
CA VAL A 355 -26.66 -7.61 -15.47
C VAL A 355 -25.84 -6.59 -14.70
N GLN A 356 -25.92 -6.64 -13.37
CA GLN A 356 -25.01 -5.92 -12.47
C GLN A 356 -24.03 -6.89 -11.83
N LEU A 357 -22.74 -6.57 -11.96
CA LEU A 357 -21.63 -7.25 -11.34
C LEU A 357 -21.10 -6.44 -10.16
N ARG A 358 -20.69 -7.14 -9.09
CA ARG A 358 -20.10 -6.56 -7.88
C ARG A 358 -19.05 -7.49 -7.28
N TYR A 359 -18.29 -6.98 -6.32
CA TYR A 359 -17.29 -7.72 -5.54
C TYR A 359 -16.29 -8.46 -6.43
N THR A 360 -15.97 -7.86 -7.58
CA THR A 360 -15.01 -8.40 -8.53
C THR A 360 -13.62 -8.35 -7.91
N TRP A 361 -12.97 -9.51 -7.88
CA TRP A 361 -11.60 -9.69 -7.45
C TRP A 361 -10.83 -10.36 -8.59
N ALA A 362 -9.77 -9.72 -9.08
CA ALA A 362 -8.98 -10.27 -10.18
C ALA A 362 -7.49 -10.08 -9.96
N VAL A 363 -6.72 -11.09 -10.34
CA VAL A 363 -5.26 -11.13 -10.12
C VAL A 363 -4.53 -11.29 -11.44
N SER A 364 -3.34 -10.68 -11.52
CA SER A 364 -2.48 -10.77 -12.69
C SER A 364 -2.02 -12.20 -12.94
N THR A 365 -1.91 -12.55 -14.23
CA THR A 365 -1.27 -13.79 -14.69
C THR A 365 0.25 -13.69 -14.74
N SER A 366 0.82 -12.53 -14.45
CA SER A 366 2.27 -12.35 -14.32
C SER A 366 2.71 -12.65 -12.89
N VAL A 367 3.36 -13.80 -12.70
CA VAL A 367 3.76 -14.30 -11.38
C VAL A 367 5.25 -14.07 -11.13
N THR A 368 5.57 -13.38 -10.04
CA THR A 368 6.91 -13.31 -9.47
C THR A 368 7.15 -14.59 -8.66
N GLN A 369 8.12 -15.40 -9.10
CA GLN A 369 8.52 -16.62 -8.39
C GLN A 369 9.75 -16.35 -7.55
N ILE A 370 9.69 -16.70 -6.27
CA ILE A 370 10.80 -16.59 -5.33
C ILE A 370 11.40 -17.99 -5.15
N LYS A 371 12.73 -18.10 -5.16
CA LYS A 371 13.43 -19.38 -5.02
C LYS A 371 14.57 -19.22 -4.04
N SER A 372 14.82 -20.26 -3.26
CA SER A 372 15.88 -20.28 -2.24
C SER A 372 17.27 -20.03 -2.80
N SER A 373 17.53 -20.46 -4.04
CA SER A 373 18.82 -20.29 -4.73
C SER A 373 19.02 -18.93 -5.38
N ASP A 374 17.97 -18.13 -5.51
CA ASP A 374 18.04 -16.88 -6.26
C ASP A 374 18.70 -15.78 -5.40
N THR A 375 19.32 -14.82 -6.10
CA THR A 375 19.90 -13.63 -5.48
C THR A 375 18.99 -12.44 -5.69
N TYR A 376 18.68 -11.72 -4.61
CA TYR A 376 17.81 -10.56 -4.58
C TYR A 376 18.60 -9.32 -4.15
N GLY A 377 19.39 -8.78 -5.09
CA GLY A 377 20.35 -7.72 -4.79
C GLY A 377 21.45 -8.24 -3.86
N ILE A 378 21.55 -7.70 -2.65
CA ILE A 378 22.51 -8.15 -1.62
C ILE A 378 21.98 -9.32 -0.79
N PHE A 379 20.68 -9.65 -0.90
CA PHE A 379 20.06 -10.72 -0.13
C PHE A 379 20.07 -12.05 -0.90
N LYS A 380 20.26 -13.14 -0.17
CA LYS A 380 20.27 -14.53 -0.65
C LYS A 380 19.61 -15.47 0.38
N ASP A 381 19.65 -16.76 0.07
CA ASP A 381 19.18 -17.87 0.91
C ASP A 381 17.73 -17.70 1.35
N ALA A 382 16.82 -17.60 0.37
CA ALA A 382 15.41 -17.40 0.69
C ALA A 382 14.85 -18.59 1.48
N ILE A 383 14.47 -18.34 2.73
CA ILE A 383 13.80 -19.31 3.59
C ILE A 383 12.30 -19.12 3.40
N ILE A 384 11.67 -20.08 2.74
CA ILE A 384 10.24 -20.07 2.39
C ILE A 384 9.51 -21.00 3.38
N ASN A 385 8.68 -20.42 4.26
CA ASN A 385 7.86 -21.18 5.20
C ASN A 385 6.38 -21.11 4.80
N GLN A 386 5.91 -22.15 4.12
CA GLN A 386 4.53 -22.22 3.63
C GLN A 386 3.50 -22.38 4.75
N THR A 387 3.88 -22.97 5.88
CA THR A 387 2.97 -23.20 7.01
C THR A 387 2.75 -21.91 7.80
N ALA A 388 3.82 -21.15 8.04
CA ALA A 388 3.75 -19.85 8.70
C ALA A 388 3.46 -18.71 7.72
N HIS A 389 3.27 -19.01 6.44
CA HIS A 389 3.16 -18.04 5.35
C HIS A 389 4.21 -16.92 5.45
N SER A 390 5.47 -17.27 5.68
CA SER A 390 6.55 -16.30 5.85
C SER A 390 7.73 -16.57 4.95
N LEU A 391 8.44 -15.48 4.64
CA LEU A 391 9.62 -15.47 3.79
C LEU A 391 10.70 -14.63 4.46
N SER A 392 11.93 -15.12 4.47
CA SER A 392 13.09 -14.35 4.92
C SER A 392 14.28 -14.49 3.99
N LEU A 393 15.06 -13.43 3.89
CA LEU A 393 16.31 -13.35 3.15
C LEU A 393 17.39 -12.70 4.04
N LYS A 394 18.66 -12.99 3.77
CA LYS A 394 19.80 -12.41 4.50
C LYS A 394 20.98 -12.13 3.58
N ASN A 395 21.90 -11.27 4.02
CA ASN A 395 23.14 -10.98 3.27
C ASN A 395 24.22 -12.03 3.54
N SER A 396 24.01 -13.28 3.10
CA SER A 396 24.83 -14.43 3.52
C SER A 396 26.23 -14.53 2.94
N ASP A 397 26.56 -13.74 1.92
CA ASP A 397 27.90 -13.72 1.32
C ASP A 397 28.36 -12.33 0.90
N THR A 398 27.58 -11.30 1.23
CA THR A 398 27.80 -9.93 0.78
C THR A 398 27.87 -8.99 1.97
N GLU A 399 29.04 -8.40 2.18
CA GLU A 399 29.22 -7.27 3.09
C GLU A 399 28.68 -5.97 2.46
N ILE A 400 28.25 -5.02 3.29
CA ILE A 400 27.58 -3.80 2.84
C ILE A 400 28.34 -2.57 3.36
N ALA A 401 29.06 -1.88 2.48
CA ALA A 401 29.77 -0.67 2.83
C ALA A 401 28.83 0.55 2.93
N LEU A 402 28.81 1.20 4.08
CA LEU A 402 28.03 2.42 4.35
C LEU A 402 28.94 3.66 4.24
N SER A 403 29.44 3.90 3.03
CA SER A 403 30.31 5.06 2.75
C SER A 403 29.54 6.38 2.89
N PRO A 404 30.15 7.49 3.35
CA PRO A 404 29.47 8.77 3.45
C PRO A 404 28.91 9.22 2.10
N ASN A 405 27.74 9.89 2.12
CA ASN A 405 27.10 10.43 0.92
C ASN A 405 26.82 9.39 -0.17
N THR A 406 26.41 8.17 0.21
CA THR A 406 26.10 7.10 -0.74
C THR A 406 24.67 6.62 -0.64
N ILE A 407 24.19 6.06 -1.75
CA ILE A 407 22.97 5.27 -1.83
C ILE A 407 23.40 3.83 -2.05
N VAL A 408 23.03 2.96 -1.12
CA VAL A 408 23.37 1.54 -1.17
C VAL A 408 22.15 0.76 -1.63
N ASN A 409 22.23 0.10 -2.78
CA ASN A 409 21.15 -0.74 -3.27
C ASN A 409 21.08 -2.05 -2.45
N LEU A 410 19.92 -2.36 -1.87
CA LEU A 410 19.72 -3.61 -1.12
C LEU A 410 19.01 -4.65 -1.97
N MET A 411 17.78 -4.38 -2.38
CA MET A 411 16.97 -5.28 -3.22
C MET A 411 15.95 -4.48 -4.02
N GLY A 412 16.07 -4.51 -5.35
CA GLY A 412 15.18 -3.80 -6.26
C GLY A 412 15.03 -2.32 -5.86
N LYS A 413 13.83 -1.93 -5.41
CA LYS A 413 13.55 -0.54 -4.98
C LYS A 413 14.07 -0.21 -3.58
N LEU A 414 14.34 -1.20 -2.73
CA LEU A 414 14.80 -1.03 -1.36
C LEU A 414 16.29 -0.68 -1.33
N LYS A 415 16.63 0.44 -0.68
CA LYS A 415 17.99 0.98 -0.59
C LYS A 415 18.26 1.55 0.80
N PHE A 416 19.52 1.80 1.13
CA PHE A 416 19.90 2.72 2.20
C PHE A 416 20.37 4.07 1.63
N ILE A 417 20.06 5.16 2.33
CA ILE A 417 20.71 6.46 2.15
C ILE A 417 21.64 6.68 3.34
N VAL A 418 22.92 6.93 3.06
CA VAL A 418 23.95 7.16 4.08
C VAL A 418 24.32 8.63 4.14
N ALA A 419 24.30 9.21 5.35
CA ALA A 419 24.61 10.63 5.55
C ALA A 419 26.07 10.96 5.19
N ASP A 420 26.28 12.18 4.69
CA ASP A 420 27.60 12.76 4.44
C ASP A 420 28.27 13.25 5.73
N LYS A 421 28.71 12.29 6.55
CA LYS A 421 29.44 12.50 7.80
C LYS A 421 30.51 11.42 7.95
N LEU A 422 31.66 11.77 8.54
CA LEU A 422 32.75 10.82 8.83
C LEU A 422 32.83 10.49 10.33
N ASP A 423 32.46 11.44 11.17
CA ASP A 423 32.53 11.40 12.64
C ASP A 423 31.34 10.72 13.30
N VAL A 424 30.28 10.42 12.52
CA VAL A 424 29.08 9.71 12.97
C VAL A 424 28.54 8.87 11.82
N LEU A 425 28.09 7.64 12.09
CA LEU A 425 27.30 6.85 11.15
C LEU A 425 25.81 7.13 11.30
N ARG A 426 25.19 7.56 10.20
CA ARG A 426 23.74 7.72 10.08
C ARG A 426 23.27 7.22 8.72
N PHE A 427 22.23 6.40 8.72
CA PHE A 427 21.60 5.91 7.50
C PHE A 427 20.15 5.49 7.77
N TYR A 428 19.37 5.32 6.71
CA TYR A 428 17.98 4.87 6.79
C TYR A 428 17.55 4.19 5.48
N PRO A 429 16.61 3.23 5.52
CA PRO A 429 16.11 2.56 4.34
C PRO A 429 15.12 3.44 3.58
N VAL A 430 15.04 3.28 2.28
CA VAL A 430 14.07 3.95 1.41
C VAL A 430 13.60 3.00 0.33
N ILE A 431 12.35 3.17 -0.13
CA ILE A 431 11.85 2.58 -1.36
C ILE A 431 11.90 3.66 -2.44
N TYR A 432 12.72 3.44 -3.48
CA TYR A 432 12.74 4.31 -4.66
C TYR A 432 11.58 3.95 -5.58
N GLN A 433 10.58 4.80 -5.65
CA GLN A 433 9.62 4.77 -6.76
C GLN A 433 10.14 5.64 -7.89
N VAL A 434 10.25 5.07 -9.09
CA VAL A 434 10.47 5.87 -10.29
C VAL A 434 9.15 6.62 -10.55
N PRO A 435 9.14 7.96 -10.60
CA PRO A 435 7.93 8.69 -11.00
C PRO A 435 7.56 8.24 -12.42
N TYR A 436 6.33 7.78 -12.59
CA TYR A 436 5.75 7.53 -13.92
C TYR A 436 5.44 8.84 -14.63
#